data_AF-A0A7S1S187-F1
#
_entry.id   AF-A0A7S1S187-F1
#
_cell.length_a   1.000
_cell.length_b   1.000
_cell.length_c   1.000
_cell.angle_alpha   90.00
_cell.angle_beta   90.00
_cell.angle_gamma   90.00
#
_symmetry.space_group_name_H-M   'P 1'
#
loop_
_entity.id
_entity.type
_entity.pdbx_description
1 polymer ?
#
loop_
_entity_poly.entity_id
_entity_poly.type
_entity_poly.pdbx_seq_one_letter_code
_entity_poly.pdbx_strand_id
1 'polypeptide(L)'
;ERCQGRGVGRVRGEFQVLPDTYPRRTLRRRLCQACALVVSGVGALYWVIECLSVEVGEEFMMAETAASARGIRCACIDVDMDSLCSRVRGALLPSPCNLGRALRAWLALPRVLLSALFPPPSNLDVLGGTVLHMRSFYIRTWVAITLAALCAGAIAGGLLMLLGHEVANAAEGTGAVSKEDSGALQTLIMAGLEMYLIARLYDAVAAYRDEAMYRRIVARAHEHRCQRLVVVVGAAHA
;
A
#
# COMPACT_ATOMS: atom_id res chain seq x y z
N GLU A 1 6.55 -54.65 40.69
CA GLU A 1 6.37 -53.19 40.53
C GLU A 1 5.31 -52.95 39.46
N ARG A 2 4.18 -52.31 39.81
CA ARG A 2 3.04 -52.06 38.89
C ARG A 2 3.00 -50.57 38.54
N CYS A 3 3.14 -50.24 37.28
CA CYS A 3 2.91 -48.90 36.76
C CYS A 3 1.43 -48.52 36.94
N GLN A 4 1.15 -47.57 37.85
CA GLN A 4 -0.14 -46.91 37.95
C GLN A 4 -0.27 -45.90 36.81
N GLY A 5 -1.20 -46.16 35.89
CA GLY A 5 -1.60 -45.20 34.87
C GLY A 5 -2.21 -43.95 35.51
N ARG A 6 -1.57 -42.79 35.31
CA ARG A 6 -2.15 -41.49 35.64
C ARG A 6 -3.39 -41.29 34.77
N GLY A 7 -4.54 -41.13 35.42
CA GLY A 7 -5.80 -40.83 34.77
C GLY A 7 -5.69 -39.54 33.95
N VAL A 8 -5.86 -39.67 32.64
CA VAL A 8 -6.09 -38.54 31.74
C VAL A 8 -7.47 -37.99 32.09
N GLY A 9 -7.51 -36.89 32.84
CA GLY A 9 -8.74 -36.17 33.12
C GLY A 9 -9.40 -35.78 31.80
N ARG A 10 -10.62 -36.26 31.56
CA ARG A 10 -11.45 -35.80 30.44
C ARG A 10 -11.78 -34.33 30.66
N VAL A 11 -11.08 -33.44 29.96
CA VAL A 11 -11.50 -32.05 29.83
C VAL A 11 -12.76 -32.04 28.95
N ARG A 12 -13.93 -31.82 29.57
CA ARG A 12 -15.18 -31.55 28.86
C ARG A 12 -15.12 -30.09 28.39
N GLY A 13 -14.67 -29.88 27.15
CA GLY A 13 -14.89 -28.60 26.46
C GLY A 13 -16.32 -28.55 25.95
N GLU A 14 -17.13 -27.63 26.47
CA GLU A 14 -18.42 -27.29 25.87
C GLU A 14 -18.17 -26.36 24.68
N PHE A 15 -18.56 -26.81 23.49
CA PHE A 15 -18.54 -25.98 22.29
C PHE A 15 -19.73 -25.00 22.35
N GLN A 16 -19.49 -23.78 22.85
CA GLN A 16 -20.47 -22.70 22.77
C GLN A 16 -20.28 -21.93 21.46
N VAL A 17 -21.27 -22.05 20.57
CA VAL A 17 -21.39 -21.15 19.42
C VAL A 17 -21.91 -19.82 19.94
N LEU A 18 -21.02 -18.84 20.06
CA LEU A 18 -21.40 -17.47 20.38
C LEU A 18 -22.28 -16.91 19.26
N PRO A 19 -23.25 -16.02 19.58
CA PRO A 19 -24.06 -15.36 18.58
C PRO A 19 -23.16 -14.64 17.56
N ASP A 20 -23.42 -14.86 16.28
CA ASP A 20 -22.66 -14.34 15.15
C ASP A 20 -22.71 -12.80 15.11
N THR A 21 -21.76 -12.16 15.80
CA THR A 21 -21.54 -10.70 15.77
C THR A 21 -20.74 -10.24 14.56
N TYR A 22 -20.38 -11.11 13.60
CA TYR A 22 -19.67 -10.65 12.42
C TYR A 22 -20.60 -9.81 11.53
N PRO A 23 -20.20 -8.59 11.14
CA PRO A 23 -20.98 -7.79 10.22
C PRO A 23 -21.08 -8.50 8.87
N ARG A 24 -22.22 -9.14 8.61
CA ARG A 24 -22.49 -9.82 7.34
C ARG A 24 -22.56 -8.79 6.22
N ARG A 25 -21.46 -8.63 5.49
CA ARG A 25 -21.44 -7.82 4.26
C ARG A 25 -22.44 -8.40 3.27
N THR A 26 -23.39 -7.59 2.81
CA THR A 26 -24.41 -7.99 1.83
C THR A 26 -23.77 -8.46 0.51
N LEU A 27 -24.43 -9.38 -0.19
CA LEU A 27 -23.96 -9.92 -1.48
C LEU A 27 -23.65 -8.80 -2.50
N ARG A 28 -24.51 -7.77 -2.57
CA ARG A 28 -24.30 -6.57 -3.41
C ARG A 28 -23.01 -5.84 -3.07
N ARG A 29 -22.71 -5.70 -1.77
CA ARG A 29 -21.47 -5.04 -1.32
C ARG A 29 -20.24 -5.89 -1.63
N ARG A 30 -20.35 -7.22 -1.54
CA ARG A 30 -19.29 -8.15 -1.95
C ARG A 30 -19.02 -8.11 -3.46
N LEU A 31 -20.06 -8.14 -4.28
CA LEU A 31 -19.95 -8.02 -5.74
C LEU A 31 -19.33 -6.68 -6.14
N CYS A 32 -19.79 -5.58 -5.56
CA CYS A 32 -19.22 -4.25 -5.82
C CYS A 32 -17.75 -4.18 -5.39
N GLN A 33 -17.38 -4.75 -4.23
CA GLN A 33 -15.98 -4.84 -3.79
C GLN A 33 -15.13 -5.71 -4.72
N ALA A 34 -15.65 -6.85 -5.18
CA ALA A 34 -14.95 -7.74 -6.09
C ALA A 34 -14.74 -7.10 -7.46
N CYS A 35 -15.78 -6.48 -8.04
CA CYS A 35 -15.65 -5.72 -9.29
C CYS A 35 -14.70 -4.53 -9.13
N ALA A 36 -14.79 -3.78 -8.04
CA ALA A 36 -13.87 -2.69 -7.76
C ALA A 36 -12.42 -3.18 -7.62
N LEU A 37 -12.20 -4.36 -7.03
CA LEU A 37 -10.86 -4.95 -6.90
C LEU A 37 -10.32 -5.42 -8.25
N VAL A 38 -11.13 -6.14 -9.04
CA VAL A 38 -10.76 -6.62 -10.39
C VAL A 38 -10.44 -5.46 -11.33
N VAL A 39 -11.21 -4.36 -11.25
CA VAL A 39 -11.04 -3.17 -12.09
C VAL A 39 -10.14 -2.12 -11.42
N SER A 40 -9.41 -2.47 -10.36
CA SER A 40 -8.43 -1.57 -9.73
C SER A 40 -7.02 -1.81 -10.25
N GLY A 41 -6.16 -0.81 -10.08
CA GLY A 41 -4.71 -0.98 -10.28
C GLY A 41 -4.12 -2.09 -9.39
N VAL A 42 -4.74 -2.42 -8.24
CA VAL A 42 -4.34 -3.55 -7.39
C VAL A 42 -4.69 -4.89 -8.05
N GLY A 43 -5.88 -5.01 -8.64
CA GLY A 43 -6.27 -6.20 -9.42
C GLY A 43 -5.36 -6.42 -10.62
N ALA A 44 -5.05 -5.34 -11.35
CA ALA A 44 -4.10 -5.38 -12.46
C ALA A 44 -2.70 -5.83 -11.99
N LEU A 45 -2.21 -5.33 -10.86
CA LEU A 45 -0.92 -5.72 -10.29
C LEU A 45 -0.89 -7.22 -9.94
N TYR A 46 -1.88 -7.73 -9.19
CA TYR A 46 -1.94 -9.14 -8.84
C TYR A 46 -2.09 -10.05 -10.06
N TRP A 47 -2.90 -9.63 -11.04
CA TRP A 47 -3.06 -10.37 -12.29
C TRP A 47 -1.74 -10.47 -13.07
N VAL A 48 -0.99 -9.36 -13.19
CA VAL A 48 0.32 -9.36 -13.86
C VAL A 48 1.35 -10.20 -13.11
N ILE A 49 1.38 -10.14 -11.78
CA ILE A 49 2.23 -10.98 -10.93
C ILE A 49 1.95 -12.46 -11.18
N GLU A 50 0.68 -12.85 -11.21
CA GLU A 50 0.25 -14.23 -11.45
C GLU A 50 0.59 -14.69 -12.87
N CYS A 51 0.27 -13.88 -13.89
CA CYS A 51 0.57 -14.20 -15.30
C CYS A 51 2.06 -14.34 -15.59
N LEU A 52 2.92 -13.56 -14.94
CA LEU A 52 4.37 -13.63 -15.12
C LEU A 52 5.05 -14.53 -14.09
N SER A 53 4.27 -15.19 -13.21
CA SER A 53 4.75 -16.05 -12.13
C SER A 53 5.88 -15.40 -11.31
N VAL A 54 5.74 -14.11 -11.03
CA VAL A 54 6.71 -13.37 -10.22
C VAL A 54 6.53 -13.81 -8.78
N GLU A 55 7.56 -14.42 -8.20
CA GLU A 55 7.62 -14.70 -6.78
C GLU A 55 7.77 -13.35 -6.06
N VAL A 56 6.79 -13.00 -5.24
CA VAL A 56 6.78 -11.77 -4.45
C VAL A 56 6.74 -12.18 -2.98
N GLY A 57 7.74 -11.76 -2.21
CA GLY A 57 7.78 -11.93 -0.75
C GLY A 57 8.58 -13.14 -0.25
N GLU A 58 9.10 -14.00 -1.15
CA GLU A 58 10.04 -15.06 -0.75
C GLU A 58 11.33 -14.47 -0.19
N GLU A 59 11.76 -13.31 -0.68
CA GLU A 59 12.97 -12.63 -0.22
C GLU A 59 12.97 -12.34 1.29
N PHE A 60 11.79 -12.12 1.88
CA PHE A 60 11.66 -11.89 3.31
C PHE A 60 11.70 -13.22 4.08
N MET A 61 11.00 -14.25 3.60
CA MET A 61 10.99 -15.57 4.24
C MET A 61 12.37 -16.25 4.20
N MET A 62 13.17 -16.01 3.16
CA MET A 62 14.55 -16.49 3.07
C MET A 62 15.45 -15.92 4.17
N ALA A 63 15.30 -14.63 4.52
CA ALA A 63 16.09 -13.99 5.57
C ALA A 63 15.77 -14.59 6.95
N GLU A 64 14.49 -14.82 7.25
CA GLU A 64 14.07 -15.47 8.50
C GLU A 64 14.57 -16.92 8.57
N THR A 65 14.48 -17.67 7.47
CA THR A 65 14.96 -19.06 7.38
C THR A 65 16.47 -19.15 7.58
N ALA A 66 17.24 -18.27 6.93
CA ALA A 66 18.70 -18.23 7.06
C ALA A 66 19.17 -17.84 8.47
N ALA A 67 18.45 -16.93 9.14
CA ALA A 67 18.73 -16.56 10.53
C ALA A 67 18.39 -17.69 11.50
N SER A 68 17.24 -18.35 11.29
CA SER A 68 16.80 -19.49 12.09
C SER A 68 17.80 -20.65 12.02
N ALA A 69 18.35 -20.94 10.83
CA ALA A 69 19.41 -21.93 10.66
C ALA A 69 20.68 -21.64 11.48
N ARG A 70 20.89 -20.37 11.87
CA ARG A 70 22.01 -19.93 12.72
C ARG A 70 21.63 -19.75 14.19
N GLY A 71 20.41 -20.14 14.58
CA GLY A 71 19.89 -19.95 15.94
C GLY A 71 19.62 -18.47 16.29
N ILE A 72 19.58 -17.58 15.30
CA ILE A 72 19.30 -16.16 15.49
C ILE A 72 17.80 -15.95 15.41
N ARG A 73 17.21 -15.39 16.46
CA ARG A 73 15.80 -14.98 16.47
C ARG A 73 15.62 -13.81 15.51
N CYS A 74 15.02 -14.10 14.36
CA CYS A 74 14.63 -13.14 13.33
C CYS A 74 13.13 -13.28 13.12
N ALA A 75 12.46 -12.16 12.83
CA ALA A 75 11.06 -12.15 12.44
C ALA A 75 10.88 -11.15 11.32
N CYS A 76 10.37 -11.61 10.18
CA CYS A 76 10.02 -10.71 9.10
C CYS A 76 8.69 -10.02 9.40
N ILE A 77 8.73 -8.69 9.32
CA ILE A 77 7.57 -7.82 9.53
C ILE A 77 7.06 -7.40 8.17
N ASP A 78 6.12 -8.17 7.63
CA ASP A 78 5.37 -7.74 6.45
C ASP A 78 4.30 -6.71 6.86
N VAL A 79 3.82 -5.89 5.94
CA VAL A 79 2.73 -4.94 6.19
C VAL A 79 1.42 -5.62 5.82
N ASP A 80 0.56 -5.84 6.81
CA ASP A 80 -0.83 -6.23 6.53
C ASP A 80 -1.50 -5.13 5.71
N MET A 81 -2.36 -5.44 4.73
CA MET A 81 -3.12 -4.43 3.98
C MET A 81 -4.52 -4.20 4.56
N ASP A 82 -4.81 -4.80 5.72
CA ASP A 82 -6.03 -4.56 6.47
C ASP A 82 -6.24 -3.07 6.76
N SER A 83 -7.39 -2.52 6.34
CA SER A 83 -7.75 -1.08 6.44
C SER A 83 -7.07 -0.14 5.44
N LEU A 84 -6.20 -0.61 4.54
CA LEU A 84 -5.63 0.25 3.49
C LEU A 84 -6.73 0.96 2.68
N CYS A 85 -7.75 0.22 2.24
CA CYS A 85 -8.86 0.78 1.48
C CYS A 85 -9.65 1.84 2.25
N SER A 86 -9.85 1.68 3.57
CA SER A 86 -10.58 2.69 4.35
C SER A 86 -9.75 3.95 4.57
N ARG A 87 -8.42 3.82 4.73
CA ARG A 87 -7.48 4.94 4.82
C ARG A 87 -7.34 5.69 3.52
N VAL A 88 -7.10 4.98 2.41
CA VAL A 88 -7.05 5.56 1.07
C VAL A 88 -8.33 6.35 0.81
N ARG A 89 -9.50 5.75 1.07
CA ARG A 89 -10.78 6.46 0.95
C ARG A 89 -10.82 7.75 1.78
N GLY A 90 -10.42 7.70 3.05
CA GLY A 90 -10.39 8.88 3.92
C GLY A 90 -9.39 9.96 3.48
N ALA A 91 -8.27 9.55 2.91
CA ALA A 91 -7.23 10.46 2.41
C ALA A 91 -7.59 11.11 1.08
N LEU A 92 -8.36 10.40 0.24
CA LEU A 92 -8.79 10.87 -1.09
C LEU A 92 -9.99 11.82 -1.04
N LEU A 93 -10.83 11.78 0.00
CA LEU A 93 -11.95 12.71 0.13
C LEU A 93 -11.44 14.16 0.13
N PRO A 94 -11.97 15.05 -0.75
CA PRO A 94 -11.50 16.43 -0.90
C PRO A 94 -12.00 17.33 0.24
N SER A 95 -11.57 17.02 1.46
CA SER A 95 -11.78 17.89 2.61
C SER A 95 -10.82 19.08 2.58
N PRO A 96 -11.18 20.24 3.16
CA PRO A 96 -10.26 21.38 3.27
C PRO A 96 -8.92 21.00 3.93
N CYS A 97 -8.97 20.09 4.90
CA CYS A 97 -7.78 19.55 5.56
C CYS A 97 -6.89 18.75 4.60
N ASN A 98 -7.48 17.88 3.77
CA ASN A 98 -6.73 17.08 2.81
C ASN A 98 -6.14 17.93 1.68
N LEU A 99 -6.86 18.96 1.22
CA LEU A 99 -6.34 19.95 0.27
C LEU A 99 -5.12 20.68 0.87
N GLY A 100 -5.24 21.17 2.10
CA GLY A 100 -4.13 21.83 2.80
C GLY A 100 -2.93 20.91 3.05
N ARG A 101 -3.15 19.60 3.21
CA ARG A 101 -2.05 18.61 3.30
C ARG A 101 -1.42 18.31 1.94
N ALA A 102 -2.22 18.18 0.88
CA ALA A 102 -1.72 17.97 -0.47
C ALA A 102 -0.84 19.16 -0.92
N LEU A 103 -1.30 20.39 -0.68
CA LEU A 103 -0.51 21.60 -0.95
C LEU A 103 0.81 21.60 -0.17
N ARG A 104 0.76 21.30 1.14
CA ARG A 104 1.99 21.20 1.96
C ARG A 104 2.96 20.12 1.46
N ALA A 105 2.46 18.99 0.97
CA ALA A 105 3.31 17.94 0.41
C ALA A 105 4.04 18.44 -0.85
N TRP A 106 3.35 19.12 -1.76
CA TRP A 106 3.96 19.72 -2.94
C TRP A 106 4.94 20.84 -2.60
N LEU A 107 4.62 21.68 -1.61
CA LEU A 107 5.54 22.72 -1.12
C LEU A 107 6.80 22.14 -0.45
N ALA A 108 6.74 20.92 0.06
CA ALA A 108 7.89 20.21 0.61
C ALA A 108 8.79 19.58 -0.47
N LEU A 109 8.29 19.41 -1.70
CA LEU A 109 9.01 18.74 -2.79
C LEU A 109 10.41 19.33 -3.07
N PRO A 110 10.60 20.66 -3.14
CA PRO A 110 11.94 21.22 -3.39
C PRO A 110 12.93 20.83 -2.30
N ARG A 111 12.50 20.86 -1.04
CA ARG A 111 13.33 20.46 0.10
C ARG A 111 13.70 18.98 0.03
N VAL A 112 12.73 18.12 -0.28
CA VAL A 112 12.95 16.67 -0.41
C VAL A 112 13.90 16.37 -1.57
N LEU A 113 13.70 17.01 -2.72
CA LEU A 113 14.56 16.85 -3.89
C LEU A 113 16.00 17.26 -3.59
N LEU A 114 16.20 18.40 -2.93
CA LEU A 114 17.53 18.85 -2.51
C LEU A 114 18.18 17.89 -1.51
N SER A 115 17.42 17.35 -0.55
CA SER A 115 17.95 16.37 0.40
C SER A 115 18.32 15.03 -0.25
N ALA A 116 17.67 14.67 -1.36
CA ALA A 116 18.02 13.48 -2.14
C ALA A 116 19.27 13.70 -3.00
N LEU A 117 19.42 14.88 -3.61
CA LEU A 117 20.58 15.25 -4.43
C LEU A 117 21.83 15.55 -3.60
N PHE A 118 21.66 16.06 -2.38
CA PHE A 118 22.73 16.45 -1.46
C PHE A 118 22.50 15.83 -0.08
N PRO A 119 22.72 14.49 0.07
CA PRO A 119 22.48 13.81 1.33
C PRO A 119 23.46 14.29 2.42
N PRO A 120 23.01 14.47 3.67
CA PRO A 120 23.89 14.77 4.78
C PRO A 120 24.82 13.57 5.08
N PRO A 121 25.99 13.79 5.72
CA PRO A 121 27.01 12.76 5.91
C PRO A 121 26.57 11.52 6.72
N SER A 122 25.49 11.64 7.50
CA SER A 122 24.91 10.58 8.30
C SER A 122 23.94 9.68 7.53
N ASN A 123 23.51 10.09 6.34
CA ASN A 123 22.51 9.36 5.57
C ASN A 123 23.21 8.41 4.58
N LEU A 124 22.72 7.18 4.54
CA LEU A 124 23.06 6.21 3.49
C LEU A 124 22.76 6.85 2.12
N ASP A 125 23.60 6.58 1.13
CA ASP A 125 23.37 6.98 -0.27
C ASP A 125 22.06 6.35 -0.77
N VAL A 126 20.95 7.09 -0.61
CA VAL A 126 19.61 6.65 -0.99
C VAL A 126 19.55 6.38 -2.49
N LEU A 127 20.24 7.19 -3.28
CA LEU A 127 20.32 7.05 -4.74
C LEU A 127 21.08 5.79 -5.12
N GLY A 128 22.28 5.60 -4.58
CA GLY A 128 23.07 4.38 -4.79
C GLY A 128 22.35 3.11 -4.33
N GLY A 129 21.73 3.14 -3.15
CA GLY A 129 20.93 2.03 -2.63
C GLY A 129 19.73 1.70 -3.50
N THR A 130 19.03 2.72 -4.00
CA THR A 130 17.91 2.55 -4.93
C THR A 130 18.38 1.94 -6.25
N VAL A 131 19.49 2.42 -6.83
CA VAL A 131 20.07 1.88 -8.06
C VAL A 131 20.49 0.42 -7.90
N LEU A 132 21.13 0.08 -6.77
CA LEU A 132 21.51 -1.30 -6.46
C LEU A 132 20.28 -2.20 -6.32
N HIS A 133 19.23 -1.75 -5.64
CA HIS A 133 17.97 -2.48 -5.54
C HIS A 133 17.29 -2.65 -6.91
N MET A 134 17.26 -1.60 -7.73
CA MET A 134 16.73 -1.68 -9.10
C MET A 134 17.48 -2.75 -9.91
N ARG A 135 18.81 -2.78 -9.81
CA ARG A 135 19.63 -3.78 -10.52
C ARG A 135 19.43 -5.21 -9.99
N SER A 136 19.03 -5.38 -8.73
CA SER A 136 18.82 -6.70 -8.12
C SER A 136 17.58 -7.43 -8.63
N PHE A 137 16.63 -6.71 -9.25
CA PHE A 137 15.42 -7.33 -9.78
C PHE A 137 15.67 -8.04 -11.12
N TYR A 138 15.06 -9.23 -11.26
CA TYR A 138 15.05 -9.95 -12.53
C TYR A 138 14.35 -9.14 -13.63
N ILE A 139 14.78 -9.30 -14.89
CA ILE A 139 14.14 -8.63 -16.04
C ILE A 139 12.63 -8.91 -16.11
N ARG A 140 12.20 -10.09 -15.69
CA ARG A 140 10.78 -10.48 -15.59
C ARG A 140 10.01 -9.58 -14.63
N THR A 141 10.61 -9.21 -13.50
CA THR A 141 10.03 -8.28 -12.53
C THR A 141 9.90 -6.87 -13.12
N TRP A 142 10.87 -6.42 -13.91
CA TRP A 142 10.78 -5.13 -14.62
C TRP A 142 9.65 -5.11 -15.64
N VAL A 143 9.50 -6.18 -16.42
CA VAL A 143 8.39 -6.33 -17.36
C VAL A 143 7.05 -6.35 -16.61
N ALA A 144 6.96 -7.07 -15.50
CA ALA A 144 5.77 -7.12 -14.66
C ALA A 144 5.38 -5.75 -14.10
N ILE A 145 6.33 -5.02 -13.50
CA ILE A 145 6.10 -3.68 -12.97
C ILE A 145 5.63 -2.73 -14.07
N THR A 146 6.28 -2.78 -15.24
CA THR A 146 5.92 -1.92 -16.38
C THR A 146 4.51 -2.21 -16.88
N LEU A 147 4.16 -3.49 -17.07
CA LEU A 147 2.84 -3.88 -17.53
C LEU A 147 1.76 -3.52 -16.50
N ALA A 148 2.01 -3.77 -15.21
CA ALA A 148 1.11 -3.39 -14.13
C ALA A 148 0.90 -1.87 -14.09
N ALA A 149 1.97 -1.08 -14.27
CA ALA A 149 1.89 0.38 -14.32
C ALA A 149 1.09 0.86 -15.53
N LEU A 150 1.28 0.26 -16.71
CA LEU A 150 0.51 0.60 -17.91
C LEU A 150 -0.97 0.25 -17.74
N CYS A 151 -1.29 -0.93 -17.20
CA CYS A 151 -2.68 -1.33 -16.95
C CYS A 151 -3.35 -0.42 -15.91
N ALA A 152 -2.68 -0.16 -14.79
CA ALA A 152 -3.19 0.74 -13.75
C ALA A 152 -3.35 2.17 -14.28
N GLY A 153 -2.39 2.64 -15.08
CA GLY A 153 -2.43 3.95 -15.74
C GLY A 153 -3.57 4.06 -16.75
N ALA A 154 -3.82 3.04 -17.57
CA ALA A 154 -4.93 3.02 -18.52
C ALA A 154 -6.30 3.06 -17.80
N ILE A 155 -6.44 2.32 -16.69
CA ILE A 155 -7.66 2.35 -15.87
C ILE A 155 -7.85 3.75 -15.26
N ALA A 156 -6.81 4.30 -14.63
CA ALA A 156 -6.88 5.62 -14.00
C ALA A 156 -7.15 6.73 -15.02
N GLY A 157 -6.44 6.72 -16.15
CA GLY A 157 -6.59 7.67 -17.25
C GLY A 157 -7.97 7.58 -17.89
N GLY A 158 -8.49 6.37 -18.12
CA GLY A 158 -9.85 6.19 -18.63
C GLY A 158 -10.93 6.75 -17.69
N LEU A 159 -10.79 6.52 -16.38
CA LEU A 159 -11.69 7.09 -15.37
C LEU A 159 -11.61 8.62 -15.33
N LEU A 160 -10.40 9.19 -15.35
CA LEU A 160 -10.21 10.63 -15.35
C LEU A 160 -10.73 11.27 -16.64
N MET A 161 -10.55 10.61 -17.79
CA MET A 161 -11.04 11.10 -19.08
C MET A 161 -12.57 11.13 -19.10
N LEU A 162 -13.23 10.07 -18.64
CA LEU A 162 -14.70 10.01 -18.56
C LEU A 162 -15.24 11.09 -17.62
N LEU A 163 -14.69 11.19 -16.41
CA LEU A 163 -15.14 12.18 -15.43
C LEU A 163 -14.86 13.62 -15.89
N GLY A 164 -13.67 13.86 -16.47
CA GLY A 164 -13.29 15.16 -17.01
C GLY A 164 -14.17 15.58 -18.17
N HIS A 165 -14.56 14.64 -19.03
CA HIS A 165 -15.46 14.90 -20.16
C HIS A 165 -16.85 15.32 -19.68
N GLU A 166 -17.43 14.62 -18.71
CA GLU A 166 -18.74 14.97 -18.15
C GLU A 166 -18.73 16.36 -17.47
N VAL A 167 -17.67 16.68 -16.73
CA VAL A 167 -17.54 18.00 -16.08
C VAL A 167 -17.39 19.10 -17.13
N ALA A 168 -16.59 18.88 -18.19
CA ALA A 168 -16.41 19.84 -19.26
C ALA A 168 -17.70 20.07 -20.06
N ASN A 169 -18.46 19.01 -20.37
CA ASN A 169 -19.76 19.09 -21.04
C ASN A 169 -20.79 19.86 -20.19
N ALA A 170 -20.79 19.65 -18.87
CA ALA A 170 -21.67 20.40 -17.96
C ALA A 170 -21.26 21.89 -17.90
N ALA A 171 -19.97 22.20 -17.89
CA ALA A 171 -19.47 23.57 -17.92
C ALA A 171 -19.83 24.29 -19.24
N GLU A 172 -19.73 23.60 -20.38
CA GLU A 172 -20.21 24.09 -21.68
C GLU A 172 -21.73 24.30 -21.66
N GLY A 173 -22.50 23.33 -21.16
CA GLY A 173 -23.96 23.40 -21.10
C GLY A 173 -24.52 24.52 -20.21
N THR A 174 -23.74 24.98 -19.22
CA THR A 174 -24.07 26.15 -18.39
C THR A 174 -23.60 27.48 -18.98
N GLY A 175 -22.85 27.45 -20.09
CA GLY A 175 -22.24 28.63 -20.69
C GLY A 175 -21.04 29.18 -19.90
N ALA A 176 -20.53 28.43 -18.91
CA ALA A 176 -19.39 28.84 -18.10
C ALA A 176 -18.07 28.80 -18.88
N VAL A 177 -17.98 27.93 -19.90
CA VAL A 177 -16.79 27.74 -20.74
C VAL A 177 -17.22 27.59 -22.20
N SER A 178 -16.42 28.16 -23.12
CA SER A 178 -16.66 28.02 -24.56
C SER A 178 -16.35 26.59 -25.03
N LYS A 179 -16.95 26.17 -26.15
CA LYS A 179 -16.67 24.86 -26.74
C LYS A 179 -15.19 24.69 -27.13
N GLU A 180 -14.54 25.78 -27.54
CA GLU A 180 -13.13 25.81 -27.91
C GLU A 180 -12.22 25.58 -26.69
N ASP A 181 -12.63 26.05 -25.52
CA ASP A 181 -11.88 25.96 -24.26
C ASP A 181 -12.19 24.67 -23.46
N SER A 182 -13.24 23.93 -23.82
CA SER A 182 -13.71 22.73 -23.12
C SER A 182 -12.62 21.65 -22.99
N GLY A 183 -11.82 21.44 -24.04
CA GLY A 183 -10.70 20.49 -24.01
C GLY A 183 -9.55 20.92 -23.08
N ALA A 184 -9.26 22.22 -23.03
CA ALA A 184 -8.26 22.77 -22.12
C ALA A 184 -8.72 22.63 -20.66
N LEU A 185 -10.00 22.92 -20.39
CA LEU A 185 -10.60 22.72 -19.07
C LEU A 185 -10.53 21.25 -18.63
N GLN A 186 -10.91 20.31 -19.50
CA GLN A 186 -10.83 18.87 -19.21
C GLN A 186 -9.40 18.48 -18.81
N THR A 187 -8.40 18.93 -19.57
CA THR A 187 -6.99 18.64 -19.30
C THR A 187 -6.55 19.21 -17.94
N LEU A 188 -6.95 20.43 -17.62
CA LEU A 188 -6.63 21.07 -16.34
C LEU A 188 -7.29 20.35 -15.15
N ILE A 189 -8.54 19.91 -15.30
CA ILE A 189 -9.24 19.13 -14.27
C ILE A 189 -8.51 17.80 -14.03
N MET A 190 -8.17 17.08 -15.10
CA MET A 190 -7.44 15.81 -14.98
C MET A 190 -6.09 16.01 -14.30
N ALA A 191 -5.29 16.98 -14.75
CA ALA A 191 -3.99 17.29 -14.15
C ALA A 191 -4.11 17.71 -12.67
N GLY A 192 -5.10 18.55 -12.34
CA GLY A 192 -5.37 18.97 -10.96
C GLY A 192 -5.75 17.80 -10.04
N LEU A 193 -6.58 16.88 -10.54
CA LEU A 193 -6.94 15.66 -9.84
C LEU A 193 -5.73 14.74 -9.65
N GLU A 194 -4.92 14.51 -10.68
CA GLU A 194 -3.71 13.69 -10.58
C GLU A 194 -2.73 14.24 -9.56
N MET A 195 -2.45 15.54 -9.60
CA MET A 195 -1.57 16.21 -8.63
C MET A 195 -2.08 16.05 -7.20
N TYR A 196 -3.38 16.14 -6.98
CA TYR A 196 -3.99 15.89 -5.67
C TYR A 196 -3.89 14.42 -5.26
N LEU A 197 -4.27 13.49 -6.15
CA LEU A 197 -4.30 12.06 -5.89
C LEU A 197 -2.90 11.52 -5.56
N ILE A 198 -1.87 11.91 -6.31
CA ILE A 198 -0.48 11.47 -6.08
C ILE A 198 -0.04 11.81 -4.66
N ALA A 199 -0.19 13.06 -4.24
CA ALA A 199 0.22 13.51 -2.92
C ALA A 199 -0.56 12.79 -1.80
N ARG A 200 -1.87 12.59 -1.96
CA ARG A 200 -2.70 11.96 -0.94
C ARG A 200 -2.54 10.45 -0.87
N LEU A 201 -2.40 9.78 -2.01
CA LEU A 201 -2.16 8.33 -2.06
C LEU A 201 -0.81 8.01 -1.46
N TYR A 202 0.23 8.76 -1.80
CA TYR A 202 1.56 8.55 -1.25
C TYR A 202 1.55 8.71 0.27
N ASP A 203 1.01 9.82 0.80
CA ASP A 203 0.90 10.06 2.24
C ASP A 203 0.11 8.95 2.95
N ALA A 204 -1.02 8.53 2.38
CA ALA A 204 -1.85 7.48 2.97
C ALA A 204 -1.16 6.12 3.00
N VAL A 205 -0.43 5.75 1.94
CA VAL A 205 0.28 4.47 1.84
C VAL A 205 1.55 4.48 2.69
N ALA A 206 2.36 5.53 2.61
CA ALA A 206 3.60 5.64 3.37
C ALA A 206 3.33 5.66 4.88
N ALA A 207 2.45 6.55 5.35
CA ALA A 207 2.11 6.62 6.77
C ALA A 207 1.47 5.33 7.28
N TYR A 208 0.72 4.62 6.43
CA TYR A 208 0.18 3.31 6.79
C TYR A 208 1.27 2.25 6.96
N ARG A 209 2.24 2.19 6.03
CA ARG A 209 3.38 1.26 6.13
C ARG A 209 4.19 1.51 7.39
N ASP A 210 4.50 2.77 7.70
CA ASP A 210 5.26 3.14 8.91
C ASP A 210 4.53 2.73 10.19
N GLU A 211 3.23 3.01 10.27
CA GLU A 211 2.42 2.68 11.43
C GLU A 211 2.26 1.17 11.62
N ALA A 212 2.01 0.43 10.54
CA ALA A 212 1.89 -1.02 10.58
C ALA A 212 3.22 -1.68 10.98
N MET A 213 4.33 -1.17 10.45
CA MET A 213 5.68 -1.62 10.80
C MET A 213 5.96 -1.36 12.28
N TYR A 214 5.72 -0.15 12.78
CA TYR A 214 5.89 0.20 14.20
C TYR A 214 5.06 -0.70 15.12
N ARG A 215 3.77 -0.89 14.84
CA ARG A 215 2.89 -1.74 15.66
C ARG A 215 3.40 -3.19 15.72
N ARG A 216 3.86 -3.75 14.60
CA ARG A 216 4.40 -5.11 14.55
C ARG A 216 5.75 -5.22 15.27
N ILE A 217 6.62 -4.22 15.15
CA ILE A 217 7.89 -4.15 15.91
C ILE A 217 7.60 -4.21 17.41
N VAL A 218 6.67 -3.37 17.89
CA VAL A 218 6.28 -3.32 19.30
C VAL A 218 5.66 -4.65 19.74
N ALA A 219 4.77 -5.23 18.94
CA ALA A 219 4.15 -6.52 19.25
C ALA A 219 5.20 -7.64 19.38
N ARG A 220 6.18 -7.73 18.47
CA ARG A 220 7.27 -8.72 18.52
C ARG A 220 8.21 -8.50 19.70
N ALA A 221 8.52 -7.25 20.02
CA ALA A 221 9.31 -6.92 21.20
C ALA A 221 8.63 -7.40 22.49
N HIS A 222 7.30 -7.24 22.59
CA HIS A 222 6.52 -7.74 23.71
C HIS A 222 6.42 -9.27 23.76
N GLU A 223 6.15 -9.92 22.63
CA GLU A 223 6.05 -11.39 22.51
C GLU A 223 7.34 -12.07 22.98
N HIS A 224 8.50 -11.54 22.57
CA HIS A 224 9.79 -12.11 22.92
C HIS A 224 10.41 -11.51 24.19
N ARG A 225 9.72 -10.59 24.86
CA ARG A 225 10.19 -9.85 26.05
C ARG A 225 11.60 -9.26 25.85
N CYS A 226 11.87 -8.74 24.65
CA CYS A 226 13.17 -8.21 24.30
C CYS A 226 13.40 -6.85 24.97
N GLN A 227 14.54 -6.67 25.65
CA GLN A 227 14.97 -5.35 26.14
C GLN A 227 15.64 -4.51 25.04
N ARG A 228 16.20 -5.18 24.03
CA ARG A 228 16.84 -4.57 22.86
C ARG A 228 16.44 -5.34 21.61
N LEU A 229 16.11 -4.59 20.57
CA LEU A 229 15.74 -5.12 19.26
C LEU A 229 16.54 -4.35 18.22
N VAL A 230 17.09 -5.06 17.24
CA VAL A 230 17.66 -4.45 16.04
C VAL A 230 16.63 -4.62 14.94
N VAL A 231 16.22 -3.51 14.33
CA VAL A 231 15.26 -3.52 13.22
C VAL A 231 15.99 -3.06 11.97
N VAL A 232 15.85 -3.84 10.90
CA VAL A 232 16.29 -3.44 9.57
C VAL A 232 15.03 -3.00 8.81
N VAL A 233 14.96 -1.71 8.50
CA VAL A 233 13.88 -1.12 7.71
C VAL A 233 14.48 -0.55 6.42
N GLY A 234 13.67 -0.47 5.36
CA GLY A 234 14.11 0.21 4.14
C GLY A 234 14.48 1.67 4.43
N ALA A 235 15.46 2.23 3.72
CA ALA A 235 15.97 3.58 3.98
C ALA A 235 14.90 4.69 3.96
N ALA A 236 13.78 4.48 3.25
CA ALA A 236 12.65 5.39 3.22
C ALA A 236 11.81 5.41 4.53
N HIS A 237 12.02 4.45 5.42
CA HIS A 237 11.26 4.21 6.65
C HIS A 237 12.12 4.30 7.93
N ALA A 238 13.43 4.53 7.78
CA ALA A 238 14.39 4.66 8.88
C ALA A 238 14.38 6.09 9.46
#